data_AF-A0A2N4S559-F1
#
_entry.id   AF-A0A2N4S559-F1
#
_cell.length_a   1.000
_cell.length_b   1.000
_cell.length_c   1.000
_cell.angle_alpha   90.00
_cell.angle_beta   90.00
_cell.angle_gamma   90.00
#
_symmetry.space_group_name_H-M   'P 1'
#
loop_
_entity.id
_entity.type
_entity.pdbx_description
1 polymer ?
#
loop_
_entity_poly.entity_id
_entity_poly.type
_entity_poly.pdbx_seq_one_letter_code
_entity_poly.pdbx_strand_id
1 'polypeptide(L)'
;MGERQKDRYTLLSNKTLGILRKYFLQHKSKVCIFEGAKGEQYAKRSIQEILRKSVEKAGIKKHITVPTLRHSFATHLLEASTDL
;
A
#
# COMPACT_ATOMS: atom_id res chain seq x y z
N MET A 1 -17.07 23.46 -7.21
CA MET A 1 -16.15 23.66 -6.07
C MET A 1 -14.91 22.82 -6.31
N GLY A 2 -13.77 23.46 -6.60
CA GLY A 2 -12.56 22.77 -7.06
C GLY A 2 -11.73 22.25 -5.90
N GLU A 3 -11.62 20.94 -5.79
CA GLU A 3 -10.64 20.32 -4.91
C GLU A 3 -9.25 20.57 -5.49
N ARG A 4 -8.46 21.35 -4.77
CA ARG A 4 -7.06 21.65 -5.08
C ARG A 4 -6.31 20.31 -5.05
N GLN A 5 -6.03 19.72 -6.22
CA GLN A 5 -5.15 18.57 -6.37
C GLN A 5 -3.76 18.99 -5.87
N LYS A 6 -3.53 18.81 -4.58
CA LYS A 6 -2.22 18.96 -3.96
C LYS A 6 -1.52 17.64 -4.14
N ASP A 7 -0.74 17.55 -5.22
CA ASP A 7 0.29 16.53 -5.34
C ASP A 7 1.12 16.53 -4.06
N ARG A 8 1.06 15.42 -3.34
CA ARG A 8 1.75 15.27 -2.06
C ARG A 8 2.91 14.32 -2.28
N TYR A 9 4.12 14.87 -2.20
CA TYR A 9 5.31 14.03 -2.08
C TYR A 9 5.27 13.32 -0.73
N THR A 10 5.29 11.99 -0.78
CA THR A 10 5.36 11.12 0.39
C THR A 10 6.74 10.49 0.44
N LEU A 11 7.23 10.24 1.65
CA LEU A 11 8.45 9.48 1.86
C LEU A 11 8.25 8.07 1.31
N LEU A 12 9.17 7.65 0.45
CA LEU A 12 9.25 6.29 -0.06
C LEU A 12 10.61 5.74 0.35
N SER A 13 10.62 4.76 1.26
CA SER A 13 11.87 4.11 1.67
C SER A 13 12.51 3.38 0.48
N ASN A 14 13.84 3.38 0.40
CA ASN A 14 14.60 2.68 -0.63
C ASN A 14 14.23 1.18 -0.72
N LYS A 15 13.90 0.55 0.42
CA LYS A 15 13.41 -0.84 0.47
C LYS A 15 12.10 -0.99 -0.29
N THR A 16 11.13 -0.10 -0.04
CA THR A 16 9.83 -0.10 -0.73
C THR A 16 10.00 0.19 -2.22
N LEU A 17 10.88 1.12 -2.60
CA LEU A 17 11.19 1.41 -4.00
C LEU A 17 11.73 0.17 -4.73
N GLY A 18 12.63 -0.60 -4.09
CA GLY A 18 13.15 -1.84 -4.66
C GLY A 18 12.06 -2.89 -4.92
N ILE A 19 11.16 -3.09 -3.96
CA ILE A 19 10.02 -4.00 -4.10
C ILE A 19 9.09 -3.50 -5.21
N LEU A 20 8.78 -2.20 -5.24
CA LEU A 20 7.91 -1.59 -6.23
C LEU A 20 8.47 -1.71 -7.64
N ARG A 21 9.77 -1.45 -7.83
CA ARG A 21 10.45 -1.64 -9.12
C ARG A 21 10.41 -3.10 -9.57
N LYS A 22 10.68 -4.04 -8.67
CA LYS A 22 10.62 -5.48 -8.98
C LYS A 22 9.21 -5.88 -9.41
N TYR A 23 8.19 -5.42 -8.70
CA TYR A 23 6.79 -5.65 -9.06
C TYR A 23 6.46 -5.04 -10.44
N PHE A 24 6.84 -3.78 -10.67
CA PHE A 24 6.59 -3.08 -11.92
C PHE A 24 7.25 -3.75 -13.13
N LEU A 25 8.49 -4.22 -12.98
CA LEU A 25 9.21 -4.95 -14.03
C LEU A 25 8.57 -6.30 -14.38
N GLN A 26 7.96 -6.97 -13.39
CA GLN A 26 7.32 -8.27 -13.58
C GLN A 26 5.92 -8.15 -14.18
N HIS A 27 5.13 -7.15 -13.75
CA HIS A 27 3.75 -6.98 -14.22
C HIS A 27 3.64 -6.11 -15.48
N LYS A 28 4.64 -5.24 -15.75
CA LYS A 28 4.68 -4.29 -16.89
C LYS A 28 3.32 -3.62 -17.15
N SER A 29 2.69 -3.16 -16.08
CA SER A 29 1.38 -2.56 -16.12
C SER A 29 1.36 -1.30 -16.98
N LYS A 30 0.38 -1.19 -17.88
CA LYS A 30 0.33 -0.13 -18.90
C LYS A 30 -0.52 1.07 -18.48
N VAL A 31 -1.47 0.88 -17.55
CA VAL A 31 -2.47 1.91 -17.20
C VAL A 31 -2.39 2.33 -15.73
N CYS A 32 -2.15 1.40 -14.80
CA CYS A 32 -2.02 1.70 -13.37
C CYS A 32 -0.85 0.93 -12.76
N ILE A 33 -0.21 1.49 -11.74
CA ILE A 33 0.92 0.81 -11.05
C ILE A 33 0.46 -0.52 -10.43
N PHE A 34 -0.80 -0.63 -10.02
CA PHE A 34 -1.43 -1.84 -9.50
C PHE A 34 -2.69 -2.19 -10.30
N GLU A 35 -2.57 -3.17 -11.18
CA GLU A 35 -3.68 -3.71 -11.98
C GLU A 35 -4.24 -4.97 -11.31
N GLY A 36 -5.57 -5.08 -11.27
CA GLY A 36 -6.26 -6.31 -10.89
C GLY A 36 -6.10 -7.38 -11.97
N ALA A 37 -6.54 -8.60 -11.68
CA ALA A 37 -6.38 -9.78 -12.55
C ALA A 37 -6.94 -9.63 -13.98
N LYS A 38 -7.78 -8.62 -14.24
CA LYS A 38 -8.37 -8.31 -15.56
C LYS A 38 -7.80 -7.04 -16.22
N GLY A 39 -6.74 -6.44 -15.68
CA GLY A 39 -6.20 -5.16 -16.18
C GLY A 39 -7.00 -3.93 -15.74
N GLU A 40 -7.93 -4.10 -14.81
CA GLU A 40 -8.75 -3.04 -14.23
C GLU A 40 -8.16 -2.56 -12.89
N GLN A 41 -8.50 -1.35 -12.46
CA GLN A 41 -8.09 -0.85 -11.14
C GLN A 41 -8.58 -1.80 -10.03
N TYR A 42 -7.72 -2.08 -9.05
CA TYR A 42 -8.13 -2.88 -7.89
C TYR A 42 -9.36 -2.29 -7.21
N ALA A 43 -10.44 -3.07 -7.12
CA ALA A 43 -11.60 -2.70 -6.34
C ALA A 43 -11.22 -2.60 -4.85
N LYS A 44 -11.78 -1.61 -4.15
CA LYS A 44 -11.56 -1.40 -2.71
C LYS A 44 -11.81 -2.69 -1.91
N ARG A 45 -12.82 -3.47 -2.29
CA ARG A 45 -13.17 -4.77 -1.67
C ARG A 45 -12.06 -5.81 -1.85
N SER A 46 -11.45 -5.91 -3.04
CA SER A 46 -10.35 -6.84 -3.29
C SER A 46 -9.13 -6.50 -2.43
N ILE A 47 -8.82 -5.21 -2.26
CA ILE A 47 -7.74 -4.76 -1.38
C ILE A 47 -8.02 -5.16 0.08
N GLN A 48 -9.26 -4.99 0.55
CA GLN A 48 -9.67 -5.41 1.89
C GLN A 48 -9.55 -6.93 2.09
N GLU A 49 -9.93 -7.73 1.09
CA GLU A 49 -9.80 -9.18 1.13
C GLU A 49 -8.33 -9.63 1.17
N ILE A 50 -7.48 -9.01 0.36
CA ILE A 50 -6.02 -9.28 0.36
C ILE A 50 -5.42 -8.92 1.72
N LEU A 51 -5.82 -7.78 2.28
CA LEU A 51 -5.39 -7.36 3.62
C LEU A 51 -5.83 -8.38 4.67
N ARG A 52 -7.10 -8.80 4.65
CA ARG A 52 -7.64 -9.80 5.58
C ARG A 52 -6.83 -11.11 5.52
N LYS A 53 -6.61 -11.65 4.32
CA LYS A 53 -5.79 -12.86 4.13
C LYS A 53 -4.36 -12.68 4.65
N SER A 54 -3.79 -11.47 4.51
CA SER A 54 -2.44 -11.18 4.99
C SER A 54 -2.38 -11.09 6.52
N VAL A 55 -3.40 -10.49 7.15
CA VAL A 55 -3.59 -10.39 8.60
C VAL A 55 -3.77 -11.79 9.21
N GLU A 56 -4.57 -12.65 8.58
CA GLU A 56 -4.75 -14.05 8.96
C GLU A 56 -3.43 -14.83 8.88
N LYS A 57 -2.69 -14.69 7.77
CA LYS A 57 -1.36 -15.30 7.62
C LYS A 57 -0.33 -14.79 8.63
N ALA A 58 -0.44 -13.53 9.05
CA ALA A 58 0.41 -12.95 10.08
C ALA A 58 -0.01 -13.35 11.50
N GLY A 59 -1.10 -14.11 11.68
CA GLY A 59 -1.60 -14.54 12.98
C GLY A 59 -2.21 -13.41 13.82
N ILE A 60 -2.56 -12.29 13.20
CA ILE A 60 -3.10 -11.13 13.91
C ILE A 60 -4.59 -11.37 14.20
N LYS A 61 -4.94 -11.48 15.48
CA LYS A 61 -6.33 -11.70 15.94
C LYS A 61 -7.19 -10.43 15.95
N LYS A 62 -6.60 -9.25 15.75
CA LYS A 62 -7.30 -7.96 15.73
C LYS A 62 -7.91 -7.70 14.36
N HIS A 63 -9.09 -7.08 14.34
CA HIS A 63 -9.71 -6.64 13.09
C HIS A 63 -8.96 -5.42 12.54
N ILE A 64 -8.11 -5.64 11.54
CA ILE A 64 -7.32 -4.59 10.87
C ILE A 64 -7.97 -4.25 9.53
N THR A 65 -8.18 -2.96 9.29
CA THR A 65 -8.66 -2.41 8.02
C THR A 65 -7.60 -1.52 7.38
N VAL A 66 -7.79 -1.12 6.12
CA VAL A 66 -6.86 -0.25 5.38
C VAL A 66 -6.52 1.05 6.14
N PRO A 67 -7.48 1.75 6.77
CA PRO A 67 -7.18 2.91 7.62
C PRO A 67 -6.30 2.57 8.82
N THR A 68 -6.58 1.46 9.52
CA THR A 68 -5.78 0.99 10.66
C THR A 68 -4.36 0.68 10.24
N LEU A 69 -4.19 -0.03 9.11
CA LEU A 69 -2.87 -0.33 8.56
C LEU A 69 -2.10 0.96 8.23
N ARG A 70 -2.76 1.95 7.61
CA ARG A 70 -2.14 3.24 7.31
C ARG A 70 -1.69 3.96 8.58
N HIS A 71 -2.53 3.97 9.62
CA HIS A 71 -2.18 4.62 10.88
C HIS A 71 -0.99 3.93 11.55
N SER A 72 -1.04 2.60 11.68
CA SER A 72 0.08 1.82 12.22
C SER A 72 1.35 1.95 11.39
N PHE A 73 1.24 2.03 10.05
CA PHE A 73 2.38 2.27 9.18
C PHE A 73 2.96 3.67 9.35
N ALA A 74 2.14 4.71 9.49
CA ALA A 74 2.62 6.06 9.73
C ALA A 74 3.33 6.18 11.08
N THR A 75 2.77 5.59 12.14
CA THR A 75 3.41 5.54 13.47
C THR A 75 4.69 4.70 13.42
N HIS A 76 4.66 3.51 12.83
CA HIS A 76 5.84 2.66 12.71
C HIS A 76 6.92 3.29 11.83
N LEU A 77 6.54 4.02 10.77
CA LEU A 77 7.49 4.76 9.94
C LEU A 77 8.07 5.94 10.71
N LEU A 78 7.27 6.64 11.52
CA LEU A 78 7.77 7.68 12.43
C LEU A 78 8.78 7.08 13.39
N GLU A 79 8.41 6.03 14.13
CA GLU A 79 9.26 5.32 15.08
C GLU A 79 10.54 4.75 14.43
N ALA A 80 10.44 4.08 13.28
CA ALA A 80 11.57 3.51 12.57
C ALA A 80 12.44 4.55 11.84
N SER A 81 11.88 5.72 11.49
CA SER A 81 12.67 6.87 10.98
C SER A 81 13.34 7.67 12.10
N THR A 82 13.03 7.36 13.37
CA THR A 82 13.68 7.97 14.54
C THR A 82 14.90 7.17 15.00
N ASP A 83 15.28 6.10 14.28
CA ASP A 83 16.59 5.45 14.43
C ASP A 83 17.59 6.13 13.48
N LEU A 84 18.11 7.27 13.96
CA LEU A 84 19.25 8.10 13.50
C LEU A 84 19.35 8.53 12.02
#